data_AF-L1NUB5-F1
#
_entry.id   AF-L1NUB5-F1
#
_cell.length_a   1.000
_cell.length_b   1.000
_cell.length_c   1.000
_cell.angle_alpha   90.00
_cell.angle_beta   90.00
_cell.angle_gamma   90.00
#
_symmetry.space_group_name_H-M   'P 1'
#
loop_
_entity.id
_entity.type
_entity.pdbx_description
1 polymer ?
#
loop_
_entity_poly.entity_id
_entity_poly.type
_entity_poly.pdbx_seq_one_letter_code
_entity_poly.pdbx_strand_id
1 'polypeptide(L)'
;MLNQFEIHGGVVKNLNAFLAEKAVDLKTAMDDEALNKEVAAIIHAGLPGMVRRIYSLQKMETFFWEKKDLMVDYVAARLEASAKKAEAREKKEKK
;
A
#
# COMPACT_ATOMS: atom_id res chain seq x y z
N MET A 1 -11.28 6.60 -11.96
CA MET A 1 -11.22 5.12 -11.90
C MET A 1 -10.14 4.58 -10.94
N LEU A 2 -9.21 5.40 -10.41
CA LEU A 2 -8.33 5.02 -9.29
C LEU A 2 -8.99 5.12 -7.88
N ASN A 3 -10.13 5.82 -7.76
CA ASN A 3 -10.86 6.00 -6.49
C ASN A 3 -11.58 4.72 -5.97
N GLN A 4 -11.54 3.61 -6.71
CA GLN A 4 -12.19 2.35 -6.31
C GLN A 4 -11.24 1.34 -5.66
N PHE A 5 -9.93 1.54 -5.75
CA PHE A 5 -8.99 0.75 -4.96
C PHE A 5 -8.94 1.35 -3.56
N GLU A 6 -9.59 0.71 -2.60
CA GLU A 6 -9.44 1.10 -1.21
C GLU A 6 -8.35 0.24 -0.57
N ILE A 7 -7.19 0.82 -0.28
CA ILE A 7 -6.19 0.12 0.53
C ILE A 7 -6.74 0.02 1.95
N HIS A 8 -7.15 -1.19 2.34
CA HIS A 8 -7.70 -1.45 3.66
C HIS A 8 -6.65 -1.23 4.76
N GLY A 9 -7.10 -0.95 5.99
CA GLY A 9 -6.21 -0.71 7.13
C GLY A 9 -5.24 -1.88 7.41
N GLY A 10 -5.64 -3.12 7.12
CA GLY A 10 -4.75 -4.29 7.22
C GLY A 10 -3.57 -4.24 6.26
N VAL A 11 -3.78 -3.77 5.03
CA VAL A 11 -2.71 -3.60 4.04
C VAL A 11 -1.74 -2.52 4.47
N VAL A 12 -2.27 -1.39 4.97
CA VAL A 12 -1.44 -0.31 5.52
C VAL A 12 -0.58 -0.80 6.68
N LYS A 13 -1.15 -1.60 7.59
CA LYS A 13 -0.39 -2.19 8.70
C LYS A 13 0.71 -3.12 8.20
N ASN A 14 0.41 -4.01 7.26
CA ASN A 14 1.39 -4.94 6.70
C ASN A 14 2.49 -4.21 5.92
N LEU A 15 2.12 -3.17 5.17
CA LEU A 15 3.08 -2.35 4.44
C LEU A 15 4.01 -1.58 5.39
N ASN A 16 3.47 -0.95 6.43
CA ASN A 16 4.30 -0.27 7.43
C ASN A 16 5.20 -1.26 8.18
N ALA A 17 4.72 -2.46 8.51
CA ALA A 17 5.53 -3.49 9.13
C ALA A 17 6.67 -3.93 8.21
N PHE A 18 6.40 -4.12 6.91
CA PHE A 18 7.41 -4.44 5.91
C PHE A 18 8.47 -3.34 5.78
N LEU A 19 8.06 -2.08 5.66
CA LEU A 19 8.98 -0.94 5.57
C LEU A 19 9.84 -0.81 6.83
N ALA A 20 9.26 -1.01 8.02
CA ALA A 20 9.97 -0.98 9.28
C ALA A 20 10.96 -2.16 9.43
N GLU A 21 10.56 -3.37 9.02
CA GLU A 21 11.41 -4.57 9.06
C GLU A 21 12.63 -4.43 8.14
N LYS A 22 12.43 -3.87 6.95
CA LYS A 22 13.49 -3.62 5.97
C LYS A 22 14.29 -2.34 6.29
N ALA A 23 13.85 -1.54 7.27
CA ALA A 23 14.42 -0.24 7.62
C ALA A 23 14.57 0.72 6.42
N VAL A 24 13.56 0.74 5.54
CA VAL A 24 13.50 1.60 4.35
C VAL A 24 12.22 2.41 4.31
N ASP A 25 12.25 3.56 3.67
CA ASP A 25 11.04 4.31 3.35
C ASP A 25 10.34 3.76 2.10
N LEU A 26 9.07 4.15 1.91
CA LEU A 26 8.27 3.71 0.77
C LEU A 26 8.93 4.03 -0.58
N LYS A 27 9.57 5.20 -0.71
CA LYS A 27 10.17 5.62 -1.98
C LYS A 27 11.38 4.74 -2.30
N THR A 28 12.25 4.50 -1.33
CA THR A 28 13.38 3.57 -1.48
C THR A 28 12.91 2.14 -1.76
N ALA A 29 11.88 1.65 -1.05
CA ALA A 29 11.29 0.35 -1.33
C ALA A 29 10.68 0.23 -2.74
N MET A 30 10.15 1.33 -3.28
CA MET A 30 9.57 1.35 -4.63
C MET A 30 10.62 1.54 -5.73
N ASP A 31 11.80 2.10 -5.41
CA ASP A 31 12.91 2.30 -6.35
C ASP A 31 13.75 1.04 -6.56
N ASP A 32 13.75 0.13 -5.59
CA ASP A 32 14.35 -1.21 -5.71
C ASP A 32 13.34 -2.22 -6.29
N GLU A 33 13.72 -2.92 -7.36
CA GLU A 33 12.79 -3.83 -8.07
C GLU A 33 12.35 -5.02 -7.20
N ALA A 34 13.22 -5.54 -6.33
CA ALA A 34 12.87 -6.66 -5.46
C ALA A 34 11.89 -6.22 -4.36
N LEU A 35 12.16 -5.06 -3.73
CA LEU A 35 11.28 -4.51 -2.71
C LEU A 35 9.95 -4.02 -3.32
N ASN A 36 9.97 -3.47 -4.53
CA ASN A 36 8.76 -3.01 -5.24
C ASN A 36 7.79 -4.17 -5.47
N LYS A 37 8.31 -5.34 -5.88
CA LYS A 37 7.52 -6.57 -6.02
C LYS A 37 6.88 -7.01 -4.71
N GLU A 38 7.62 -6.95 -3.60
CA GLU A 38 7.06 -7.26 -2.27
C GLU A 38 5.95 -6.26 -1.88
N VAL A 39 6.14 -4.96 -2.13
CA VAL A 39 5.11 -3.93 -1.91
C VAL A 39 3.86 -4.21 -2.74
N ALA A 40 4.02 -4.53 -4.03
CA ALA A 40 2.93 -4.90 -4.92
C ALA A 40 2.18 -6.15 -4.41
N ALA A 41 2.91 -7.16 -3.91
CA ALA A 41 2.33 -8.37 -3.34
C ALA A 41 1.50 -8.10 -2.08
N ILE A 42 2.00 -7.26 -1.17
CA ILE A 42 1.28 -6.85 0.04
C ILE A 42 -0.05 -6.16 -0.32
N ILE A 43 -0.01 -5.26 -1.30
CA ILE A 43 -1.21 -4.54 -1.75
C ILE A 43 -2.17 -5.49 -2.45
N HIS A 44 -1.67 -6.34 -3.36
CA HIS A 44 -2.45 -7.36 -4.05
C HIS A 44 -3.17 -8.30 -3.08
N ALA A 45 -2.49 -8.76 -2.02
CA ALA A 45 -3.06 -9.65 -1.01
C ALA A 45 -4.28 -9.05 -0.30
N GLY A 46 -4.29 -7.72 -0.13
CA GLY A 46 -5.41 -7.01 0.48
C GLY A 46 -6.56 -6.65 -0.44
N LEU A 47 -6.44 -6.91 -1.75
CA LEU A 47 -7.53 -6.65 -2.68
C LEU A 47 -8.67 -7.65 -2.49
N PRO A 48 -9.92 -7.24 -2.77
CA PRO A 48 -11.04 -8.16 -2.86
C PRO A 48 -10.72 -9.30 -3.85
N GLY A 49 -11.14 -10.53 -3.54
CA GLY A 49 -10.79 -11.70 -4.37
C GLY A 49 -11.21 -11.58 -5.84
N MET A 50 -12.28 -10.84 -6.12
CA MET A 50 -12.72 -10.53 -7.49
C MET A 50 -11.71 -9.65 -8.24
N VAL A 51 -11.09 -8.69 -7.56
CA VAL A 51 -10.07 -7.80 -8.13
C VAL A 51 -8.76 -8.55 -8.36
N ARG A 52 -8.34 -9.42 -7.42
CA ARG A 52 -7.17 -10.30 -7.60
C ARG A 52 -7.28 -11.26 -8.78
N ARG A 53 -8.52 -11.63 -9.17
CA ARG A 53 -8.77 -12.46 -10.35
C ARG A 53 -8.58 -11.69 -11.67
N ILE A 54 -8.84 -10.38 -11.66
CA ILE A 54 -8.71 -9.51 -12.85
C ILE A 54 -7.27 -9.00 -12.98
N TYR A 55 -6.67 -8.62 -11.85
CA TYR A 55 -5.31 -8.14 -11.74
C TYR A 55 -4.46 -9.21 -11.05
N SER A 56 -3.80 -10.05 -11.85
CA SER A 56 -2.84 -11.02 -11.35
C SER A 56 -1.65 -10.33 -10.69
N LEU A 57 -1.02 -11.02 -9.74
CA LEU A 57 0.17 -10.53 -9.02
C LEU A 57 1.24 -10.02 -9.99
N GLN A 58 1.57 -10.82 -11.01
CA GLN A 58 2.57 -10.45 -12.03
C GLN A 58 2.22 -9.14 -12.77
N LYS A 59 0.93 -8.91 -13.09
CA LYS A 59 0.50 -7.65 -13.70
C LYS A 59 0.62 -6.49 -12.73
N MET A 60 0.35 -6.71 -11.44
CA MET A 60 0.54 -5.69 -10.42
C MET A 60 2.01 -5.35 -10.21
N GLU A 61 2.89 -6.34 -10.14
CA GLU A 61 4.35 -6.14 -10.03
C GLU A 61 4.86 -5.29 -11.20
N THR A 62 4.52 -5.66 -12.45
CA THR A 62 4.90 -4.87 -13.62
C THR A 62 4.29 -3.47 -13.59
N PHE A 63 3.01 -3.34 -13.25
CA PHE A 63 2.34 -2.04 -13.18
C PHE A 63 2.96 -1.12 -12.12
N PHE A 64 3.29 -1.67 -10.95
CA PHE A 64 3.93 -0.93 -9.85
C PHE A 64 5.33 -0.48 -10.21
N TRP A 65 6.05 -1.26 -11.02
CA TRP A 65 7.34 -0.88 -11.55
C TRP A 65 7.22 0.22 -12.63
N GLU A 66 6.36 0.01 -13.63
CA GLU A 66 6.17 0.96 -14.73
C GLU A 66 5.56 2.29 -14.30
N LYS A 67 4.74 2.29 -13.24
CA LYS A 67 4.09 3.47 -12.67
C LYS A 67 4.62 3.81 -11.28
N LYS A 68 5.88 3.50 -10.96
CA LYS A 68 6.44 3.65 -9.61
C LYS A 68 6.20 5.04 -9.00
N ASP A 69 6.45 6.13 -9.73
CA ASP A 69 6.28 7.48 -9.20
C ASP A 69 4.82 7.74 -8.81
N LEU A 70 3.88 7.35 -9.67
CA LEU A 70 2.45 7.48 -9.40
C LEU A 70 1.99 6.57 -8.25
N MET A 71 2.57 5.38 -8.12
CA MET A 71 2.25 4.44 -7.05
C MET A 71 2.80 4.88 -5.70
N VAL A 72 4.00 5.49 -5.66
CA VAL A 72 4.57 6.07 -4.44
C VAL A 72 3.64 7.14 -3.88
N ASP A 73 3.22 8.11 -4.70
CA ASP A 73 2.29 9.16 -4.28
C ASP A 73 0.94 8.58 -3.81
N TYR A 74 0.40 7.63 -4.58
CA TYR A 74 -0.88 7.00 -4.25
C TYR A 74 -0.84 6.24 -2.92
N VAL A 75 0.21 5.43 -2.70
CA VAL A 75 0.37 4.65 -1.48
C VAL A 75 0.69 5.56 -0.29
N ALA A 76 1.54 6.58 -0.47
CA ALA A 76 1.85 7.57 0.56
C ALA A 76 0.59 8.30 1.03
N ALA A 77 -0.22 8.83 0.11
CA ALA A 77 -1.48 9.49 0.44
C ALA A 77 -2.42 8.58 1.25
N ARG A 78 -2.39 7.27 0.97
CA ARG A 78 -3.25 6.30 1.64
C ARG A 78 -2.73 5.85 3.00
N LEU A 79 -1.40 5.80 3.18
CA LEU A 79 -0.74 5.65 4.47
C LEU A 79 -1.10 6.83 5.37
N GLU A 80 -0.98 8.06 4.87
CA GLU A 80 -1.36 9.28 5.60
C GLU A 80 -2.85 9.31 5.96
N ALA A 81 -3.73 8.94 5.03
CA ALA A 81 -5.16 8.86 5.28
C ALA A 81 -5.50 7.84 6.40
N SER A 82 -4.78 6.72 6.45
CA SER A 82 -4.93 5.75 7.55
C SER A 82 -4.39 6.28 8.88
N ALA A 83 -3.25 6.98 8.88
CA ALA A 83 -2.71 7.62 10.08
C ALA A 83 -3.70 8.65 10.67
N LYS A 84 -4.29 9.50 9.82
CA LYS A 84 -5.32 10.48 10.23
C LYS A 84 -6.57 9.80 10.80
N LYS A 85 -7.01 8.66 10.24
CA LYS A 85 -8.13 7.87 10.76
C LYS A 85 -7.82 7.24 12.13
N ALA A 86 -6.58 6.81 12.36
CA ALA A 86 -6.15 6.28 13.66
C ALA A 86 -6.17 7.36 14.74
N GLU A 87 -5.61 8.54 14.46
CA GLU A 87 -5.60 9.68 15.39
C GLU A 87 -7.02 10.17 15.73
N ALA A 88 -7.93 10.18 14.75
CA ALA A 88 -9.33 10.56 14.96
C ALA A 88 -10.11 9.57 15.85
N ARG A 89 -9.72 8.27 15.87
CA ARG A 89 -10.30 7.27 16.78
C ARG A 89 -9.78 7.46 18.21
N GLU A 90 -8.48 7.70 18.37
CA GLU A 90 -7.89 7.95 19.70
C GLU A 90 -8.48 9.21 20.37
N LYS A 91 -8.74 10.26 19.58
CA LYS A 91 -9.40 11.48 20.08
C LYS A 91 -10.87 11.28 20.47
N LYS A 92 -11.56 10.26 19.96
CA LYS A 92 -12.95 9.94 20.34
C LYS A 92 -13.05 9.07 21.58
N GLU A 93 -12.01 8.31 21.92
CA GLU A 93 -12.00 7.42 23.09
C GLU A 93 -11.63 8.16 24.40
N LYS A 94 -11.03 9.36 24.28
CA LYS A 94 -10.67 10.23 25.41
C LYS A 94 -11.73 11.31 25.74
N LYS A 95 -12.95 11.22 25.19
CA LYS A 95 -14.04 12.20 25.41
C LYS A 95 -15.30 11.51 25.92
#